data_AF-A0A6S7FW69-F1
#
_entry.id   AF-A0A6S7FW69-F1
#
_cell.length_a   1.000
_cell.length_b   1.000
_cell.length_c   1.000
_cell.angle_alpha   90.00
_cell.angle_beta   90.00
_cell.angle_gamma   90.00
#
_symmetry.space_group_name_H-M   'P 1'
#
loop_
_entity.id
_entity.type
_entity.pdbx_description
1 polymer ?
#
loop_
_entity_poly.entity_id
_entity_poly.type
_entity_poly.pdbx_seq_one_letter_code
_entity_poly.pdbx_strand_id
1 'polypeptide(L)'
;MSMNTHLKTVKMTIKNKDPVQLDSLSIRGNNIRYYILPESLPIDTLLVEEPPRAKGRKREAMSLGRGRGRGRGRGRGGPRGRGRGRR
;
A
#
# COMPACT_ATOMS: atom_id res chain seq x y z
N MET A 1 1.16 -16.84 -14.70
CA MET A 1 2.16 -15.76 -14.78
C MET A 1 2.18 -15.23 -16.21
N SER A 2 2.28 -13.91 -16.41
CA SER A 2 2.48 -13.31 -17.74
C SER A 2 3.78 -12.52 -17.73
N MET A 3 4.69 -12.81 -18.66
CA MET A 3 6.00 -12.14 -18.76
C MET A 3 5.90 -10.78 -19.47
N ASN A 4 4.85 -10.02 -19.18
CA ASN A 4 4.66 -8.72 -19.79
C ASN A 4 5.82 -7.81 -19.42
N THR A 5 6.46 -7.20 -20.41
CA THR A 5 7.67 -6.40 -20.22
C THR A 5 7.41 -4.97 -20.66
N HIS A 6 7.74 -4.03 -19.80
CA HIS A 6 7.66 -2.60 -20.06
C HIS A 6 9.08 -2.03 -20.11
N LEU A 7 9.42 -1.43 -21.24
CA LEU A 7 10.74 -0.88 -21.52
C LEU A 7 10.64 0.64 -21.72
N LYS A 8 11.71 1.34 -21.35
CA LYS A 8 11.89 2.78 -21.57
C LYS A 8 13.13 3.01 -22.42
N THR A 9 13.12 4.06 -23.25
CA THR A 9 14.23 4.48 -24.12
C THR A 9 14.75 3.30 -24.95
N VAL A 10 13.96 2.88 -25.92
CA VAL A 10 14.15 1.62 -26.66
C VAL A 10 14.62 1.89 -28.08
N LYS A 11 15.66 1.18 -28.51
CA LYS A 11 16.02 1.03 -29.91
C LYS A 11 15.46 -0.29 -30.43
N MET A 12 14.37 -0.24 -31.16
CA MET A 12 13.68 -1.41 -31.70
C MET A 12 14.15 -1.69 -33.13
N THR A 13 14.50 -2.93 -33.44
CA THR A 13 14.80 -3.36 -34.81
C THR A 13 13.82 -4.45 -35.21
N ILE A 14 12.98 -4.18 -36.21
CA ILE A 14 12.09 -5.19 -36.79
C ILE A 14 12.88 -5.95 -37.85
N LYS A 15 12.62 -7.25 -38.00
CA LYS A 15 13.25 -8.07 -39.04
C LYS A 15 13.12 -7.37 -40.40
N ASN A 16 14.25 -7.21 -41.09
CA ASN A 16 14.36 -6.59 -42.41
C ASN A 16 13.90 -5.12 -42.47
N LYS A 17 13.94 -4.39 -41.36
CA LYS A 17 13.68 -2.95 -41.31
C LYS A 17 14.77 -2.24 -40.53
N ASP A 18 14.90 -0.94 -40.79
CA ASP A 18 15.83 -0.10 -40.06
C ASP A 18 15.44 0.03 -38.58
N PRO A 19 16.41 0.24 -37.68
CA PRO A 19 16.14 0.48 -36.27
C PRO A 19 15.36 1.78 -36.03
N VAL A 20 14.39 1.73 -35.11
CA VAL A 20 13.54 2.87 -34.70
C VAL A 20 13.77 3.16 -33.22
N GLN A 21 13.87 4.43 -32.85
CA GLN A 21 13.91 4.88 -31.46
C GLN A 21 12.50 5.13 -30.94
N LEU A 22 12.21 4.66 -29.72
CA LEU A 22 10.94 4.82 -29.04
C LEU A 22 11.18 5.23 -27.59
N ASP A 23 10.34 6.11 -27.05
CA ASP A 23 10.43 6.52 -25.64
C ASP A 23 9.98 5.40 -24.69
N SER A 24 8.97 4.64 -25.09
CA SER A 24 8.46 3.50 -24.33
C SER A 24 7.96 2.40 -25.24
N LEU A 25 8.05 1.15 -24.77
CA LEU A 25 7.54 -0.02 -25.46
C LEU A 25 7.00 -1.02 -24.44
N SER A 26 5.84 -1.61 -24.72
CA SER A 26 5.27 -2.68 -23.91
C SER A 26 5.06 -3.92 -24.74
N ILE A 27 5.57 -5.05 -24.28
CA ILE A 27 5.50 -6.34 -24.97
C ILE A 27 4.70 -7.32 -24.13
N ARG A 28 3.71 -7.97 -24.76
CA ARG A 28 2.97 -9.06 -24.14
C ARG A 28 3.88 -10.27 -23.96
N GLY A 29 3.87 -10.88 -22.77
CA GLY A 29 4.83 -11.93 -22.41
C GLY A 29 4.79 -13.19 -23.26
N ASN A 30 3.65 -13.52 -23.88
CA ASN A 30 3.52 -14.68 -24.77
C ASN A 30 4.32 -14.55 -26.08
N ASN A 31 4.69 -13.33 -26.48
CA ASN A 31 5.45 -13.06 -27.70
C ASN A 31 6.97 -13.04 -27.44
N ILE A 32 7.42 -13.28 -26.21
CA ILE A 32 8.83 -13.21 -25.81
C ILE A 32 9.42 -14.61 -25.83
N ARG A 33 10.54 -14.79 -26.56
CA ARG A 33 11.27 -16.05 -26.63
C ARG A 33 12.49 -16.09 -25.72
N TYR A 34 13.26 -15.00 -25.69
CA TYR A 34 14.53 -14.92 -24.97
C TYR A 34 14.72 -13.52 -24.36
N TYR A 35 15.43 -13.47 -23.23
CA TYR A 35 16.01 -12.25 -22.67
C TYR A 35 17.52 -12.39 -22.72
N ILE A 36 18.19 -11.35 -23.23
CA ILE A 36 19.64 -11.22 -23.12
C ILE A 36 19.88 -10.31 -21.92
N LEU A 37 20.32 -10.89 -20.81
CA LEU A 37 20.59 -10.16 -19.57
C LEU A 37 22.05 -9.69 -19.54
N PRO A 38 22.35 -8.59 -18.83
CA PRO A 38 23.73 -8.23 -18.55
C PRO A 38 24.44 -9.34 -17.79
N GLU A 39 25.70 -9.61 -18.12
CA GLU A 39 26.51 -10.65 -17.46
C GLU A 39 26.69 -10.38 -15.96
N SER A 40 26.66 -9.11 -15.56
CA SER A 40 26.83 -8.66 -14.18
C SER A 40 25.55 -8.76 -13.33
N LEU A 41 24.45 -9.32 -13.85
CA LEU A 41 23.21 -9.39 -13.10
C LEU A 41 23.31 -10.50 -12.02
N PRO A 42 23.18 -10.18 -10.72
CA PRO A 42 23.30 -11.19 -9.66
C PRO A 42 22.01 -12.00 -9.54
N ILE A 43 21.87 -13.01 -10.40
CA ILE A 43 20.67 -13.84 -10.53
C ILE A 43 20.28 -14.48 -9.19
N ASP A 44 21.25 -15.04 -8.46
CA ASP A 44 21.01 -15.77 -7.19
C ASP A 44 20.32 -14.91 -6.13
N THR A 45 20.63 -13.61 -6.10
CA THR A 45 20.03 -12.68 -5.14
C THR A 45 18.62 -12.25 -5.54
N LEU A 46 18.34 -12.18 -6.85
CA LEU A 46 17.04 -11.76 -7.40
C LEU A 46 16.05 -12.92 -7.48
N LEU A 47 16.51 -14.16 -7.38
CA LEU A 47 15.67 -15.36 -7.32
C LEU A 47 15.11 -15.64 -5.92
N VAL A 48 15.52 -14.87 -4.90
CA VAL A 48 14.90 -14.93 -3.57
C VAL A 48 13.63 -14.09 -3.60
N GLU A 49 12.48 -14.72 -3.33
CA GLU A 49 11.18 -14.02 -3.28
C GLU A 49 11.26 -12.85 -2.30
N GLU A 50 11.22 -11.61 -2.80
CA GLU A 50 11.01 -10.45 -1.94
C GLU A 50 9.64 -10.61 -1.26
N PRO A 51 9.58 -10.63 0.09
CA PRO A 51 8.30 -10.69 0.78
C PRO A 51 7.44 -9.51 0.32
N PRO A 52 6.12 -9.73 0.09
CA PRO A 52 5.27 -8.72 -0.51
C PRO A 52 5.40 -7.40 0.26
N ARG A 53 5.86 -6.34 -0.43
CA ARG A 53 5.99 -5.00 0.15
C ARG A 53 4.66 -4.65 0.80
N ALA A 54 4.64 -4.63 2.13
CA ALA A 54 3.45 -4.33 2.90
C ALA A 54 2.97 -2.93 2.50
N LYS A 55 1.92 -2.86 1.68
CA LYS A 55 1.19 -1.61 1.47
C LYS A 55 0.73 -1.18 2.86
N GLY A 56 1.28 -0.07 3.34
CA GLY A 56 1.10 0.39 4.72
C GLY A 56 -0.36 0.25 5.13
N ARG A 57 -0.62 -0.59 6.14
CA ARG A 57 -1.92 -0.57 6.81
C ARG A 57 -2.12 0.86 7.26
N LYS A 58 -3.16 1.52 6.72
CA LYS A 58 -3.74 2.70 7.37
C LYS A 58 -3.83 2.36 8.86
N ARG A 59 -3.23 3.20 9.71
CA ARG A 59 -3.48 3.18 11.15
C ARG A 59 -4.95 3.57 11.36
N GLU A 60 -5.84 2.61 11.17
CA GLU A 60 -7.18 2.62 11.74
C GLU A 60 -7.23 1.48 12.74
N ALA A 61 -6.94 1.82 13.98
CA ALA A 61 -7.34 1.03 15.14
C ALA A 61 -7.74 2.00 16.24
N MET A 62 -9.01 2.42 16.18
CA MET A 62 -9.75 2.76 17.38
C MET A 62 -9.72 1.58 18.36
N SER A 63 -9.72 1.91 19.65
CA SER A 63 -10.12 1.06 20.79
C SER A 63 -9.12 0.02 21.30
N LEU A 64 -8.34 0.43 22.32
CA LEU A 64 -7.97 -0.43 23.46
C LEU A 64 -8.06 0.44 24.73
N GLY A 65 -9.20 0.38 25.40
CA GLY A 65 -9.40 1.04 26.70
C GLY A 65 -8.64 0.35 27.83
N ARG A 66 -8.42 1.09 28.93
CA ARG A 66 -8.57 0.67 30.34
C ARG A 66 -7.81 1.63 31.27
N GLY A 67 -8.56 2.42 32.04
CA GLY A 67 -8.04 3.20 33.16
C GLY A 67 -9.15 3.45 34.19
N ARG A 68 -9.44 2.43 35.02
CA ARG A 68 -10.34 2.52 36.17
C ARG A 68 -9.76 3.51 37.20
N GLY A 69 -10.53 4.51 37.61
CA GLY A 69 -10.20 5.38 38.74
C GLY A 69 -11.46 5.84 39.46
N ARG A 70 -11.93 5.02 40.41
CA ARG A 70 -13.00 5.36 41.35
C ARG A 70 -12.51 6.46 42.30
N GLY A 71 -13.35 7.46 42.57
CA GLY A 71 -13.48 7.96 43.93
C GLY A 71 -13.65 9.46 44.14
N ARG A 72 -14.54 9.73 45.10
CA ARG A 72 -14.63 10.88 46.00
C ARG A 72 -15.56 12.00 45.57
N GLY A 73 -16.82 11.78 45.93
CA GLY A 73 -17.82 12.83 46.01
C GLY A 73 -17.40 14.00 46.88
N ARG A 74 -17.96 15.16 46.54
CA ARG A 74 -18.16 16.28 47.45
C ARG A 74 -19.56 16.79 47.17
N GLY A 75 -20.49 16.39 48.05
CA GLY A 75 -21.78 17.04 48.11
C GLY A 75 -21.59 18.51 48.45
N ARG A 76 -22.38 19.35 47.79
CA ARG A 76 -22.85 20.61 48.34
C ARG A 76 -24.37 20.59 48.17
N GLY A 77 -25.07 20.28 49.27
CA GLY A 77 -26.48 20.59 49.44
C GLY A 77 -26.72 22.07 49.10
N GLY A 78 -27.76 22.46 48.39
CA GLY A 78 -29.22 22.34 48.66
C GLY A 78 -29.80 23.74 48.31
N PRO A 79 -31.07 24.10 48.60
CA PRO A 79 -32.34 23.38 48.56
C PRO A 79 -33.35 24.07 47.60
N ARG A 80 -34.11 23.34 46.78
CA ARG A 80 -35.38 23.87 46.24
C ARG A 80 -36.44 22.79 46.18
N GLY A 81 -36.90 22.40 47.37
CA GLY A 81 -38.20 21.76 47.55
C GLY A 81 -39.24 22.80 47.97
N ARG A 82 -40.52 22.49 47.65
CA ARG A 82 -41.79 23.23 47.83
C ARG A 82 -42.24 23.90 46.54
N GLY A 83 -43.39 23.60 45.96
CA GLY A 83 -44.57 22.88 46.41
C GLY A 83 -45.72 23.26 45.47
N ARG A 84 -46.67 22.35 45.26
CA ARG A 84 -47.81 22.42 44.34
C ARG A 84 -48.70 23.68 44.48
N GLY A 85 -49.20 24.16 43.33
CA GLY A 85 -50.64 24.23 43.05
C GLY A 85 -51.44 25.50 43.40
N ARG A 86 -52.14 26.01 42.38
CA ARG A 86 -53.47 26.68 42.34
C ARG A 86 -54.05 27.35 43.62
N ARG A 87 -54.58 28.55 43.32
CA ARG A 87 -55.44 29.48 44.07
C ARG A 87 -54.74 30.47 44.97
#